data_AF-A0A8D6JPQ0-F1
#
_entry.id   AF-A0A8D6JPQ0-F1
#
_cell.length_a   1.000
_cell.length_b   1.000
_cell.length_c   1.000
_cell.angle_alpha   90.00
_cell.angle_beta   90.00
_cell.angle_gamma   90.00
#
_symmetry.space_group_name_H-M   'P 1'
#
loop_
_entity.id
_entity.type
_entity.pdbx_description
1 polymer ?
#
loop_
_entity_poly.entity_id
_entity_poly.type
_entity_poly.pdbx_seq_one_letter_code
_entity_poly.pdbx_strand_id
1 'polypeptide(L)' 'FMHSFMIVFRVLCGEWIEPMWDCMLVGDVSCIPFFLATVVIGNLV' A
#
# COMPACT_ATOMS: atom_id res chain seq x y z
N PHE A 1 -3.00 -9.70 -10.98
CA PHE A 1 -1.99 -8.73 -11.47
C PHE A 1 -2.57 -7.33 -11.65
N MET A 2 -3.54 -7.12 -12.55
CA MET A 2 -4.13 -5.78 -12.77
C MET A 2 -4.73 -5.14 -11.50
N HIS A 3 -5.43 -5.92 -10.66
CA HIS A 3 -5.97 -5.41 -9.40
C HIS A 3 -4.87 -4.92 -8.43
N SER A 4 -3.82 -5.72 -8.26
CA SER A 4 -2.66 -5.37 -7.44
C SER A 4 -1.95 -4.11 -7.96
N PHE A 5 -1.84 -3.96 -9.28
CA PHE A 5 -1.26 -2.75 -9.89
C PHE A 5 -2.09 -1.49 -9.60
N MET A 6 -3.43 -1.59 -9.70
CA MET A 6 -4.32 -0.47 -9.36
C MET A 6 -4.23 -0.06 -7.88
N ILE A 7 -4.04 -1.01 -6.97
CA ILE A 7 -3.83 -0.71 -5.54
C ILE A 7 -2.53 0.08 -5.33
N VAL A 8 -1.43 -0.32 -5.97
CA VAL A 8 -0.16 0.44 -5.87
C VAL A 8 -0.33 1.85 -6.44
N PHE A 9 -1.06 2.00 -7.55
CA PHE A 9 -1.36 3.32 -8.10
C PHE A 9 -2.16 4.20 -7.14
N ARG A 10 -3.18 3.63 -6.47
CA ARG A 10 -3.97 4.32 -5.42
C ARG A 10 -3.11 4.78 -4.25
N VAL A 11 -2.18 3.93 -3.79
CA VAL A 11 -1.21 4.25 -2.73
C VAL A 11 -0.34 5.45 -3.11
N LEU A 12 0.13 5.50 -4.36
CA LEU A 12 0.92 6.63 -4.89
C LEU A 12 0.10 7.93 -5.00
N CYS A 13 -1.22 7.84 -5.20
CA CYS A 13 -2.12 8.99 -5.15
C CYS A 13 -2.40 9.50 -3.72
N GLY A 14 -1.84 8.86 -2.69
CA GLY A 14 -2.00 9.23 -1.28
C GLY A 14 -3.07 8.43 -0.52
N GLU A 15 -3.82 7.56 -1.19
CA GLU A 15 -4.89 6.73 -0.59
C GLU A 15 -4.33 5.39 -0.08
N TRP A 16 -3.38 5.44 0.87
CA TRP A 16 -2.68 4.24 1.35
C TRP A 16 -3.18 3.67 2.68
N ILE A 17 -3.89 4.47 3.49
CA ILE A 17 -4.42 4.06 4.81
C ILE A 17 -5.48 2.97 4.66
N GLU A 18 -6.49 3.16 3.81
CA GLU A 18 -7.60 2.21 3.61
C GLU A 18 -7.12 0.81 3.17
N PRO A 19 -6.30 0.66 2.10
CA PRO A 19 -5.83 -0.66 1.71
C PRO A 19 -4.85 -1.28 2.72
N MET A 20 -4.14 -0.47 3.52
CA MET A 20 -3.29 -0.98 4.60
C MET A 20 -4.12 -1.62 5.71
N TRP A 21 -5.20 -0.96 6.16
CA TRP A 21 -6.09 -1.52 7.18
C TRP A 21 -6.80 -2.79 6.72
N ASP A 22 -7.24 -2.82 5.45
CA ASP A 22 -7.86 -4.02 4.85
C ASP A 22 -6.86 -5.19 4.80
N CYS A 23 -5.61 -4.92 4.40
CA CYS A 23 -4.54 -5.91 4.42
C CYS A 23 -4.25 -6.43 5.83
N MET A 24 -4.24 -5.56 6.84
CA MET A 24 -3.99 -5.96 8.23
C MET A 24 -5.14 -6.77 8.84
N LEU A 25 -6.37 -6.56 8.37
CA LEU A 25 -7.55 -7.32 8.83
C LEU A 25 -7.54 -8.76 8.33
N VAL A 26 -7.06 -9.00 7.11
CA VAL A 26 -7.08 -10.32 6.45
C VAL A 26 -5.73 -11.05 6.58
N GLY A 27 -4.64 -10.31 6.76
CA GLY A 27 -3.28 -10.84 6.84
C GLY A 27 -2.61 -10.56 8.18
N ASP A 28 -1.38 -10.06 8.12
CA ASP A 28 -0.52 -9.82 9.28
C ASP A 28 -0.02 -8.37 9.32
N VAL A 29 0.64 -8.01 10.43
CA VAL A 29 1.31 -6.71 10.62
C VAL A 29 2.41 -6.41 9.59
N SER A 30 2.81 -7.39 8.78
CA SER A 30 3.75 -7.25 7.66
C SER A 30 3.22 -6.34 6.54
N CYS A 31 1.90 -6.08 6.48
CA CYS A 31 1.32 -5.09 5.56
C CYS A 31 1.86 -3.67 5.82
N ILE A 32 2.12 -3.31 7.08
CA ILE A 32 2.56 -1.95 7.46
C ILE A 32 3.90 -1.59 6.80
N PRO A 33 5.00 -2.36 6.95
CA PRO A 33 6.27 -2.03 6.29
C PRO A 33 6.18 -2.08 4.76
N PHE A 34 5.28 -2.89 4.18
CA PHE A 34 5.08 -2.93 2.73
C PHE A 34 4.49 -1.61 2.19
N PHE A 35 3.38 -1.14 2.76
CA PHE A 35 2.74 0.10 2.32
C PHE A 35 3.62 1.33 2.61
N LEU A 36 4.29 1.37 3.77
CA LEU A 36 5.23 2.44 4.10
C LEU A 36 6.42 2.49 3.12
N ALA A 37 7.03 1.35 2.80
CA ALA A 37 8.11 1.30 1.82
C ALA A 37 7.66 1.81 0.45
N THR A 38 6.44 1.47 0.03
CA THR A 38 5.86 1.92 -1.24
C THR A 38 5.67 3.44 -1.29
N VAL A 39 5.18 4.04 -0.19
CA VAL A 39 5.01 5.50 -0.07
C VAL A 39 6.37 6.22 0.00
N VAL A 40 7.34 5.67 0.74
CA VAL A 40 8.70 6.24 0.82
C VAL A 40 9.35 6.23 -0.55
N ILE A 41 9.35 5.08 -1.26
CA ILE A 41 9.90 4.98 -2.61
C ILE A 41 9.14 5.91 -3.57
N GLY A 42 7.80 5.91 -3.52
CA GLY A 42 6.96 6.75 -4.37
C GLY A 42 7.17 8.25 -4.22
N ASN A 43 7.58 8.72 -3.03
CA ASN A 43 7.92 10.13 -2.79
C ASN A 43 9.39 10.46 -3.08
N LEU A 44 10.26 9.45 -3.14
CA LEU A 44 11.70 9.64 -3.38
C LEU A 44 12.05 9.64 -4.87
N VAL A 45 11.18 9.08 -5.70
CA VAL A 45 11.23 9.13 -7.17
C VAL A 45 10.59 10.44 -7.64
#